data_AF-A0A4Y7LB27-F1
#
_entry.id   AF-A0A4Y7LB27-F1
#
_cell.length_a   1.000
_cell.length_b   1.000
_cell.length_c   1.000
_cell.angle_alpha   90.00
_cell.angle_beta   90.00
_cell.angle_gamma   90.00
#
_symmetry.space_group_name_H-M   'P 1'
#
loop_
_entity.id
_entity.type
_entity.pdbx_description
1 polymer ?
#
loop_
_entity_poly.entity_id
_entity_poly.type
_entity_poly.pdbx_seq_one_letter_code
_entity_poly.pdbx_strand_id
1 'polypeptide(L)'
;MATSWVPHIESSVDSTHPLAQQNASLDAIATLIKNDLVTIEALVKKMAMYLTTTDNVLRTRGILLISEILKCLATKKLDHGTIHSLIGFFTNRLADWQALHGALVGYLALLRRKGNVGVVIDSDAKALGQSFLKNVQVRSLGKNDRKPNSNEFDITRDDLARALVLAFSSTPLYEPFALPMLLEKLSCSLPSAKVDSLRYLSNCIVKYGTDRMEPICSGLSEVDGKKIDENEIANEAQICLQKFIFQDDASALGLILEIRRRKVFQNFFPRLVDILRLSRGFTSDDTIGFSEELNFVALYLCIELLIAYICLIIRSKECAPQTDSAEDPCCCLLNEYSGSLTNVLHSILVTNSKGNTSEAYIHFGVKGMQTLAAFPGCSLPISKLIFERILAILVSVISDSREDTFLWRIALNALKEVGIFIEQSHDSEKANIYMAIVVERVVSLIPVSESSMPLPLRLKAVSVFGAAGKSFMLRVSEVLGEAISENLISAFVRIPIRGYP
;
A
#
# COMPACT_ATOMS: atom_id res chain seq x y z
N MET A 1 -14.84 13.38 -51.81
CA MET A 1 -14.34 12.04 -52.11
C MET A 1 -14.15 11.31 -50.80
N ALA A 2 -15.04 10.39 -50.44
CA ALA A 2 -14.87 9.56 -49.25
C ALA A 2 -13.69 8.63 -49.50
N THR A 3 -12.57 8.87 -48.84
CA THR A 3 -11.43 7.95 -48.81
C THR A 3 -11.94 6.60 -48.33
N SER A 4 -11.89 5.60 -49.22
CA SER A 4 -12.28 4.23 -48.87
C SER A 4 -11.37 3.76 -47.75
N TRP A 5 -11.90 3.64 -46.53
CA TRP A 5 -11.18 3.10 -45.37
C TRP A 5 -11.20 1.56 -45.35
N VAL A 6 -11.86 0.95 -46.34
CA VAL A 6 -11.98 -0.50 -46.54
C VAL A 6 -10.62 -1.18 -46.82
N PRO A 7 -9.70 -0.62 -47.63
CA PRO A 7 -8.38 -1.20 -47.85
C PRO A 7 -7.53 -1.24 -46.58
N HIS A 8 -7.78 -0.35 -45.61
CA HIS A 8 -7.13 -0.43 -44.30
C HIS A 8 -7.61 -1.65 -43.51
N ILE A 9 -8.89 -2.05 -43.64
CA ILE A 9 -9.40 -3.28 -43.02
C ILE A 9 -8.71 -4.50 -43.65
N GLU A 10 -8.67 -4.56 -44.98
CA GLU A 10 -8.04 -5.65 -45.72
C GLU A 10 -6.55 -5.76 -45.37
N SER A 11 -5.85 -4.62 -45.33
CA SER A 11 -4.43 -4.53 -44.92
C SER A 11 -4.21 -5.00 -43.48
N SER A 12 -5.12 -4.68 -42.55
CA SER A 12 -5.04 -5.13 -41.15
C SER A 12 -5.44 -6.59 -40.94
N VAL A 13 -6.20 -7.21 -41.87
CA VAL A 13 -6.69 -8.60 -41.79
C VAL A 13 -5.96 -9.53 -42.77
N ASP A 14 -4.94 -9.08 -43.52
CA ASP A 14 -4.03 -9.92 -44.32
C ASP A 14 -2.68 -10.17 -43.61
N SER A 15 -2.31 -11.44 -43.41
CA SER A 15 -1.21 -11.88 -42.53
C SER A 15 0.11 -11.85 -43.27
N THR A 16 0.06 -11.64 -44.58
CA THR A 16 1.22 -11.51 -45.44
C THR A 16 1.83 -10.11 -45.37
N HIS A 17 1.09 -9.12 -44.85
CA HIS A 17 1.59 -7.75 -44.70
C HIS A 17 2.48 -7.57 -43.44
N PRO A 18 3.52 -6.72 -43.50
CA PRO A 18 4.36 -6.41 -42.34
C PRO A 18 3.56 -5.79 -41.18
N LEU A 19 3.94 -6.11 -39.94
CA LEU A 19 3.27 -5.61 -38.73
C LEU A 19 3.19 -4.08 -38.66
N ALA A 20 4.23 -3.37 -39.13
CA ALA A 20 4.22 -1.91 -39.21
C ALA A 20 3.10 -1.36 -40.10
N GLN A 21 2.80 -2.04 -41.22
CA GLN A 21 1.74 -1.67 -42.14
C GLN A 21 0.35 -1.99 -41.58
N GLN A 22 0.22 -3.10 -40.86
CA GLN A 22 -1.01 -3.46 -40.15
C GLN A 22 -1.33 -2.45 -39.05
N ASN A 23 -0.34 -2.05 -38.26
CA ASN A 23 -0.48 -1.05 -37.19
C ASN A 23 -0.80 0.35 -37.75
N ALA A 24 -0.15 0.76 -38.85
CA ALA A 24 -0.47 2.03 -39.51
C ALA A 24 -1.91 2.06 -40.06
N SER A 25 -2.39 0.92 -40.58
CA SER A 25 -3.78 0.79 -41.06
C SER A 25 -4.79 0.84 -39.92
N LEU A 26 -4.45 0.24 -38.77
CA LEU A 26 -5.23 0.31 -37.55
C LEU A 26 -5.33 1.74 -37.02
N ASP A 27 -4.20 2.44 -36.91
CA ASP A 27 -4.15 3.83 -36.46
C ASP A 27 -4.94 4.77 -37.38
N ALA A 28 -4.90 4.53 -38.69
CA ALA A 28 -5.73 5.24 -39.65
C ALA A 28 -7.23 5.03 -39.38
N ILE A 29 -7.67 3.80 -39.14
CA ILE A 29 -9.09 3.53 -38.81
C ILE A 29 -9.46 4.16 -37.45
N ALA A 30 -8.60 4.02 -36.44
CA ALA A 30 -8.85 4.56 -35.11
C ALA A 30 -8.94 6.09 -35.11
N THR A 31 -8.09 6.77 -35.88
CA THR A 31 -8.14 8.24 -36.04
C THR A 31 -9.40 8.70 -36.75
N LEU A 32 -9.87 7.99 -37.78
CA LEU A 32 -11.14 8.28 -38.43
C LEU A 32 -12.33 8.19 -37.47
N ILE A 33 -12.34 7.18 -36.59
CA ILE A 33 -13.41 7.01 -35.60
C ILE A 33 -13.31 8.05 -34.48
N LYS A 34 -12.09 8.41 -34.03
CA LYS A 34 -11.89 9.48 -33.05
C LYS A 34 -12.44 10.81 -33.54
N ASN A 35 -12.30 11.09 -34.83
CA ASN A 35 -12.75 12.32 -35.49
C ASN A 35 -14.21 12.27 -35.97
N ASP A 36 -14.99 11.25 -35.58
CA ASP A 36 -16.39 11.07 -35.95
C ASP A 36 -16.65 10.99 -37.48
N LEU A 37 -15.62 10.65 -38.27
CA LEU A 37 -15.73 10.47 -39.72
C LEU A 37 -16.29 9.09 -40.09
N VAL A 38 -16.12 8.10 -39.21
CA VAL A 38 -16.65 6.73 -39.32
C VAL A 38 -17.20 6.32 -37.97
N THR A 39 -18.39 5.73 -37.92
CA THR A 39 -18.96 5.21 -36.67
C THR A 39 -18.47 3.79 -36.41
N ILE A 40 -18.43 3.37 -35.13
CA ILE A 40 -18.11 1.98 -34.77
C ILE A 40 -19.11 1.01 -35.39
N GLU A 41 -20.39 1.37 -35.45
CA GLU A 41 -21.42 0.56 -36.09
C GLU A 41 -21.14 0.34 -37.59
N ALA A 42 -20.69 1.39 -38.30
CA ALA A 42 -20.30 1.29 -39.70
C ALA A 42 -19.08 0.37 -39.89
N LEU A 43 -18.08 0.47 -39.00
CA LEU A 43 -16.94 -0.43 -38.96
C LEU A 43 -17.38 -1.89 -38.77
N VAL A 44 -18.15 -2.17 -37.70
CA VAL A 44 -18.63 -3.52 -37.38
C VAL A 44 -19.46 -4.11 -38.53
N LYS A 45 -20.33 -3.30 -39.13
CA LYS A 45 -21.13 -3.71 -40.30
C LYS A 45 -20.26 -4.07 -41.50
N LYS A 46 -19.20 -3.29 -41.76
CA LYS A 46 -18.28 -3.59 -42.86
C LYS A 46 -17.40 -4.80 -42.57
N MET A 47 -17.07 -5.02 -41.30
CA MET A 47 -16.28 -6.17 -40.85
C MET A 47 -17.08 -7.47 -40.76
N ALA A 48 -18.40 -7.44 -40.93
CA ALA A 48 -19.29 -8.60 -40.72
C ALA A 48 -18.78 -9.89 -41.37
N MET A 49 -18.32 -9.84 -42.62
CA MET A 49 -17.76 -11.00 -43.33
C MET A 49 -16.56 -11.61 -42.60
N TYR A 50 -15.64 -10.77 -42.09
CA TYR A 50 -14.48 -11.23 -41.33
C TYR A 50 -14.86 -11.75 -39.94
N LEU A 51 -15.96 -11.27 -39.33
CA LEU A 51 -16.39 -11.70 -37.99
C LEU A 51 -17.20 -13.01 -37.98
N THR A 52 -17.73 -13.41 -39.14
CA THR A 52 -18.60 -14.60 -39.29
C THR A 52 -18.07 -15.63 -40.28
N THR A 53 -16.88 -15.42 -40.85
CA THR A 53 -16.25 -16.37 -41.78
C THR A 53 -15.93 -17.71 -41.10
N THR A 54 -15.95 -18.79 -41.88
CA THR A 54 -15.52 -20.13 -41.45
C THR A 54 -14.00 -20.26 -41.37
N ASP A 55 -13.25 -19.36 -42.03
CA ASP A 55 -11.80 -19.30 -41.91
C ASP A 55 -11.40 -18.78 -40.52
N ASN A 56 -10.82 -19.67 -39.72
CA ASN A 56 -10.43 -19.34 -38.36
C ASN A 56 -9.37 -18.22 -38.29
N VAL A 57 -8.44 -18.15 -39.24
CA VAL A 57 -7.35 -17.17 -39.23
C VAL A 57 -7.92 -15.78 -39.50
N LEU A 58 -8.75 -15.66 -40.54
CA LEU A 58 -9.43 -14.40 -40.87
C LEU A 58 -10.40 -13.98 -39.76
N ARG A 59 -11.12 -14.93 -39.15
CA ARG A 59 -12.03 -14.67 -38.04
C ARG A 59 -11.32 -14.14 -36.81
N THR A 60 -10.24 -14.79 -36.38
CA THR A 60 -9.44 -14.35 -35.23
C THR A 60 -8.89 -12.94 -35.45
N ARG A 61 -8.42 -12.63 -36.66
CA ARG A 61 -7.84 -11.32 -36.96
C ARG A 61 -8.88 -10.22 -37.11
N GLY A 62 -10.04 -10.52 -37.70
CA GLY A 62 -11.17 -9.59 -37.70
C GLY A 62 -11.61 -9.22 -36.28
N ILE A 63 -11.70 -10.21 -35.38
CA ILE A 63 -12.08 -9.96 -33.99
C ILE A 63 -10.98 -9.16 -33.25
N LEU A 64 -9.71 -9.52 -33.43
CA LEU A 64 -8.59 -8.81 -32.82
C LEU A 64 -8.49 -7.35 -33.29
N LEU A 65 -8.74 -7.08 -34.57
CA LEU A 65 -8.73 -5.73 -35.12
C LEU A 65 -9.77 -4.83 -34.44
N ILE A 66 -11.01 -5.31 -34.24
CA ILE A 66 -12.03 -4.54 -33.49
C ILE A 66 -11.56 -4.27 -32.07
N SER A 67 -10.98 -5.27 -31.42
CA SER A 67 -10.50 -5.19 -30.05
C SER A 67 -9.38 -4.16 -29.87
N GLU A 68 -8.39 -4.15 -30.76
CA GLU A 68 -7.30 -3.17 -30.71
C GLU A 68 -7.79 -1.77 -31.10
N ILE A 69 -8.75 -1.63 -32.02
CA ILE A 69 -9.41 -0.35 -32.28
C ILE A 69 -10.13 0.17 -31.02
N LEU A 70 -10.87 -0.69 -30.30
CA LEU A 70 -11.56 -0.30 -29.07
C LEU A 70 -10.59 0.18 -27.98
N LYS A 71 -9.41 -0.43 -27.90
CA LYS A 71 -8.32 0.01 -27.00
C LYS A 71 -7.81 1.40 -27.38
N CYS A 72 -7.65 1.68 -28.67
CA CYS A 72 -7.31 3.01 -29.17
C CYS A 72 -8.41 4.06 -28.90
N LEU A 73 -9.66 3.64 -28.68
CA LEU A 73 -10.83 4.47 -28.41
C LEU A 73 -11.16 4.63 -26.92
N ALA A 74 -10.21 4.35 -26.02
CA ALA A 74 -10.41 4.41 -24.57
C ALA A 74 -10.98 5.75 -24.05
N THR A 75 -10.69 6.86 -24.72
CA THR A 75 -11.14 8.22 -24.34
C THR A 75 -12.30 8.76 -25.17
N LYS A 76 -12.73 8.07 -26.24
CA LYS A 76 -13.84 8.50 -27.10
C LYS A 76 -15.17 8.06 -26.49
N LYS A 77 -16.12 8.97 -26.30
CA LYS A 77 -17.44 8.62 -25.75
C LYS A 77 -18.18 7.62 -26.64
N LEU A 78 -18.62 6.51 -26.05
CA LEU A 78 -19.51 5.52 -26.67
C LEU A 78 -20.83 5.48 -25.91
N ASP A 79 -21.93 5.32 -26.64
CA ASP A 79 -23.24 5.17 -26.04
C ASP A 79 -23.41 3.79 -25.38
N HIS A 80 -24.40 3.72 -24.50
CA HIS A 80 -24.68 2.51 -23.73
C HIS A 80 -25.12 1.33 -24.60
N GLY A 81 -25.86 1.58 -25.69
CA GLY A 81 -26.35 0.53 -26.59
C GLY A 81 -25.20 -0.12 -27.37
N THR A 82 -24.25 0.69 -27.84
CA THR A 82 -23.01 0.22 -28.49
C THR A 82 -22.18 -0.62 -27.53
N ILE A 83 -21.98 -0.16 -26.29
CA ILE A 83 -21.21 -0.91 -25.27
C ILE A 83 -21.89 -2.25 -24.98
N HIS A 84 -23.20 -2.27 -24.75
CA HIS A 84 -23.97 -3.49 -24.50
C HIS A 84 -23.84 -4.49 -25.65
N SER A 85 -23.98 -4.02 -26.89
CA SER A 85 -23.87 -4.86 -28.09
C SER A 85 -22.47 -5.46 -28.26
N LEU A 86 -21.41 -4.67 -28.03
CA LEU A 86 -20.03 -5.13 -28.10
C LEU A 86 -19.71 -6.13 -26.99
N ILE A 87 -20.20 -5.92 -25.78
CA ILE A 87 -20.05 -6.88 -24.69
C ILE A 87 -20.74 -8.19 -25.04
N GLY A 88 -21.99 -8.15 -25.51
CA GLY A 88 -22.70 -9.35 -25.95
C GLY A 88 -21.94 -10.10 -27.05
N PHE A 89 -21.39 -9.38 -28.02
CA PHE A 89 -20.56 -9.96 -29.08
C PHE A 89 -19.32 -10.68 -28.53
N PHE A 90 -18.51 -10.01 -27.71
CA PHE A 90 -17.29 -10.62 -27.15
C PHE A 90 -17.62 -11.75 -26.17
N THR A 91 -18.69 -11.62 -25.39
CA THR A 91 -19.21 -12.67 -24.48
C THR A 91 -19.48 -13.97 -25.24
N ASN A 92 -20.13 -13.86 -26.41
CA ASN A 92 -20.41 -15.01 -27.27
C ASN A 92 -19.14 -15.60 -27.90
N ARG A 93 -18.13 -14.78 -28.16
CA ARG A 93 -16.85 -15.22 -28.72
C ARG A 93 -15.91 -15.86 -27.70
N LEU A 94 -16.17 -15.77 -26.40
CA LEU A 94 -15.41 -16.51 -25.37
C LEU A 94 -15.56 -18.04 -25.50
N ALA A 95 -16.62 -18.53 -26.16
CA ALA A 95 -16.81 -19.96 -26.44
C ALA A 95 -16.06 -20.44 -27.70
N ASP A 96 -15.56 -19.53 -28.54
CA ASP A 96 -14.76 -19.84 -29.73
C ASP A 96 -13.27 -19.75 -29.36
N TRP A 97 -12.61 -20.89 -29.20
CA TRP A 97 -11.22 -20.93 -28.73
C TRP A 97 -10.26 -20.21 -29.68
N GLN A 98 -10.50 -20.24 -31.00
CA GLN A 98 -9.65 -19.53 -31.97
C GLN A 98 -9.80 -18.01 -31.85
N ALA A 99 -10.99 -17.54 -31.49
CA ALA A 99 -11.30 -16.13 -31.30
C ALA A 99 -11.05 -15.62 -29.87
N LEU A 100 -10.69 -16.50 -28.94
CA LEU A 100 -10.58 -16.20 -27.52
C LEU A 100 -9.65 -15.01 -27.24
N HIS A 101 -8.49 -14.94 -27.90
CA HIS A 101 -7.54 -13.84 -27.71
C HIS A 101 -8.17 -12.48 -28.03
N GLY A 102 -8.69 -12.35 -29.26
CA GLY A 102 -9.36 -11.13 -29.68
C GLY A 102 -10.56 -10.79 -28.79
N ALA A 103 -11.34 -11.79 -28.36
CA ALA A 103 -12.46 -11.57 -27.47
C ALA A 103 -12.05 -11.02 -26.10
N LEU A 104 -10.95 -11.53 -25.52
CA LEU A 104 -10.42 -11.05 -24.25
C LEU A 104 -9.87 -9.62 -24.35
N VAL A 105 -9.10 -9.32 -25.41
CA VAL A 105 -8.56 -7.97 -25.64
C VAL A 105 -9.71 -6.95 -25.76
N GLY A 106 -10.76 -7.29 -26.51
CA GLY A 106 -11.90 -6.41 -26.74
C GLY A 106 -12.70 -6.18 -25.47
N TYR A 107 -12.91 -7.25 -24.70
CA TYR A 107 -13.56 -7.14 -23.39
C TYR A 107 -12.76 -6.27 -22.41
N LEU A 108 -11.45 -6.50 -22.31
CA LEU A 108 -10.56 -5.70 -21.46
C LEU A 108 -10.58 -4.22 -21.84
N ALA A 109 -10.61 -3.91 -23.14
CA ALA A 109 -10.72 -2.55 -23.62
C ALA A 109 -12.01 -1.88 -23.17
N LEU A 110 -13.13 -2.61 -23.12
CA LEU A 110 -14.42 -2.09 -22.65
C LEU A 110 -14.46 -1.92 -21.12
N LEU A 111 -13.96 -2.88 -20.35
CA LEU A 111 -13.92 -2.78 -18.88
C LEU A 111 -13.04 -1.64 -18.36
N ARG A 112 -11.98 -1.29 -19.08
CA ARG A 112 -11.05 -0.22 -18.69
C ARG A 112 -11.65 1.19 -18.81
N ARG A 113 -12.81 1.33 -19.45
CA ARG A 113 -13.47 2.62 -19.67
C ARG A 113 -14.03 3.15 -18.36
N LYS A 114 -13.73 4.42 -18.04
CA LYS A 114 -14.14 5.10 -16.79
C LYS A 114 -14.82 6.43 -17.09
N GLY A 115 -15.63 6.93 -16.15
CA GLY A 115 -16.20 8.27 -16.18
C GLY A 115 -17.30 8.47 -17.24
N ASN A 116 -17.32 9.64 -17.89
CA ASN A 116 -18.37 10.06 -18.83
C ASN A 116 -18.20 9.48 -20.26
N VAL A 117 -17.19 8.63 -20.47
CA VAL A 117 -16.80 8.09 -21.77
C VAL A 117 -17.61 6.82 -22.15
N GLY A 118 -18.46 6.34 -21.24
CA GLY A 118 -19.29 5.16 -21.42
C GLY A 118 -18.71 3.97 -20.65
N VAL A 119 -19.40 3.62 -19.56
CA VAL A 119 -19.01 2.61 -18.58
C VAL A 119 -19.84 1.35 -18.80
N VAL A 120 -19.23 0.20 -18.60
CA VAL A 120 -19.92 -1.10 -18.59
C VAL A 120 -20.83 -1.18 -17.36
N ILE A 121 -22.11 -1.45 -17.56
CA ILE A 121 -23.04 -1.65 -16.45
C ILE A 121 -22.89 -3.03 -15.81
N ASP A 122 -23.30 -3.12 -14.55
CA ASP A 122 -23.14 -4.33 -13.72
C ASP A 122 -23.78 -5.58 -14.34
N SER A 123 -24.91 -5.46 -15.04
CA SER A 123 -25.55 -6.62 -15.69
C SER A 123 -24.70 -7.22 -16.81
N ASP A 124 -24.03 -6.36 -17.59
CA ASP A 124 -23.23 -6.77 -18.75
C ASP A 124 -21.90 -7.36 -18.28
N ALA A 125 -21.29 -6.74 -17.27
CA ALA A 125 -20.12 -7.28 -16.58
C ALA A 125 -20.43 -8.64 -15.92
N LYS A 126 -21.62 -8.80 -15.34
CA LYS A 126 -22.07 -10.06 -14.76
C LYS A 126 -22.26 -11.15 -15.81
N ALA A 127 -23.00 -10.87 -16.87
CA ALA A 127 -23.25 -11.85 -17.94
C ALA A 127 -21.92 -12.37 -18.53
N LEU A 128 -20.95 -11.47 -18.68
CA LEU A 128 -19.65 -11.86 -19.21
C LEU A 128 -18.81 -12.66 -18.23
N GLY A 129 -18.72 -12.26 -16.95
CA GLY A 129 -17.97 -13.06 -15.97
C GLY A 129 -18.54 -14.49 -15.80
N GLN A 130 -19.86 -14.66 -15.92
CA GLN A 130 -20.49 -15.98 -15.99
C GLN A 130 -20.12 -16.77 -17.25
N SER A 131 -20.14 -16.12 -18.43
CA SER A 131 -19.69 -16.75 -19.68
C SER A 131 -18.24 -17.16 -19.62
N PHE A 132 -17.38 -16.33 -19.04
CA PHE A 132 -15.98 -16.64 -18.83
C PHE A 132 -15.83 -17.90 -17.96
N LEU A 133 -16.49 -17.95 -16.81
CA LEU A 133 -16.41 -19.10 -15.89
C LEU A 133 -16.90 -20.41 -16.55
N LYS A 134 -17.89 -20.30 -17.43
CA LYS A 134 -18.47 -21.44 -18.16
C LYS A 134 -17.58 -21.91 -19.31
N ASN A 135 -17.01 -20.99 -20.08
CA ASN A 135 -16.40 -21.28 -21.38
C ASN A 135 -14.87 -21.32 -21.34
N VAL A 136 -14.25 -20.64 -20.38
CA VAL A 136 -12.79 -20.59 -20.23
C VAL A 136 -12.36 -21.60 -19.17
N GLN A 137 -12.03 -22.82 -19.59
CA GLN A 137 -11.46 -23.82 -18.70
C GLN A 137 -9.97 -23.54 -18.44
N VAL A 138 -9.67 -22.89 -17.33
CA VAL A 138 -8.30 -22.50 -16.90
C VAL A 138 -7.34 -23.71 -16.77
N ARG A 139 -7.87 -24.95 -16.65
CA ARG A 139 -7.06 -26.18 -16.57
C ARG A 139 -6.73 -26.83 -17.93
N SER A 140 -7.38 -26.47 -19.04
CA SER A 140 -7.14 -27.10 -20.35
C SER A 140 -6.15 -26.33 -21.23
N LEU A 141 -5.84 -25.07 -20.90
CA LEU A 141 -4.92 -24.24 -21.68
C LEU A 141 -3.48 -24.77 -21.62
N GLY A 142 -3.00 -25.19 -20.45
CA GLY A 142 -1.64 -25.74 -20.30
C GLY A 142 -1.38 -27.11 -20.94
N LYS A 143 -2.42 -27.82 -21.43
CA LYS A 143 -2.27 -29.14 -22.08
C LYS A 143 -2.35 -29.09 -23.61
N ASN A 144 -2.96 -28.05 -24.18
CA ASN A 144 -3.08 -27.92 -25.64
C ASN A 144 -1.90 -27.16 -26.28
N ASP A 145 -1.03 -26.53 -25.48
CA ASP A 145 0.21 -25.83 -25.89
C ASP A 145 1.36 -26.75 -26.35
N ARG A 146 1.11 -28.04 -26.62
CA ARG A 146 2.10 -28.92 -27.28
C ARG A 146 1.78 -29.14 -28.76
N LYS A 147 1.48 -28.08 -29.50
CA LYS A 147 1.63 -28.10 -30.96
C LYS A 147 2.63 -27.02 -31.40
N PRO A 148 3.72 -27.39 -32.09
CA PRO A 148 4.88 -26.53 -32.35
C PRO A 148 4.65 -25.64 -33.57
N ASN A 149 3.51 -24.95 -33.64
CA ASN A 149 3.27 -23.95 -34.67
C ASN A 149 3.00 -22.63 -33.95
N SER A 150 4.11 -22.00 -33.55
CA SER A 150 4.17 -20.62 -33.05
C SER A 150 3.36 -19.69 -33.95
N ASN A 151 2.17 -19.30 -33.50
CA ASN A 151 1.45 -18.18 -34.09
C ASN A 151 1.68 -16.96 -33.18
N GLU A 152 2.00 -15.82 -33.79
CA GLU A 152 2.30 -14.50 -33.18
C GLU A 152 1.20 -13.91 -32.26
N PHE A 153 0.16 -14.68 -31.91
CA PHE A 153 -1.01 -14.26 -31.15
C PHE A 153 -1.32 -15.19 -29.95
N ASP A 154 -0.35 -15.96 -29.48
CA ASP A 154 -0.54 -16.88 -28.35
C ASP A 154 -0.90 -16.09 -27.07
N ILE A 155 -2.06 -16.45 -26.49
CA ILE A 155 -2.56 -15.86 -25.26
C ILE A 155 -1.61 -16.23 -24.13
N THR A 156 -0.96 -15.25 -23.52
CA THR A 156 -0.17 -15.54 -22.33
C THR A 156 -1.09 -15.88 -21.16
N ARG A 157 -0.63 -16.76 -20.27
CA ARG A 157 -1.31 -17.03 -19.00
C ARG A 157 -1.65 -15.74 -18.23
N ASP A 158 -0.78 -14.73 -18.35
CA ASP A 158 -0.91 -13.47 -17.63
C ASP A 158 -1.99 -12.57 -18.23
N ASP A 159 -2.18 -12.59 -19.56
CA ASP A 159 -3.30 -11.89 -20.21
C ASP A 159 -4.64 -12.44 -19.76
N LEU A 160 -4.73 -13.77 -19.65
CA LEU A 160 -5.92 -14.44 -19.15
C LEU A 160 -6.17 -14.10 -17.67
N ALA A 161 -5.13 -14.18 -16.84
CA ALA A 161 -5.21 -13.84 -15.42
C ALA A 161 -5.66 -12.39 -15.22
N ARG A 162 -5.12 -11.44 -15.99
CA ARG A 162 -5.54 -10.02 -15.95
C ARG A 162 -6.99 -9.82 -16.37
N ALA A 163 -7.44 -10.49 -17.44
CA ALA A 163 -8.84 -10.47 -17.86
C ALA A 163 -9.77 -10.99 -16.77
N LEU A 164 -9.38 -12.08 -16.11
CA LEU A 164 -10.11 -12.67 -14.99
C LEU A 164 -10.25 -11.69 -13.83
N VAL A 165 -9.13 -11.11 -13.41
CA VAL A 165 -9.06 -10.12 -12.31
C VAL A 165 -10.00 -8.96 -12.60
N LEU A 166 -9.94 -8.38 -13.80
CA LEU A 166 -10.77 -7.23 -14.16
C LEU A 166 -12.26 -7.60 -14.30
N ALA A 167 -12.58 -8.80 -14.78
CA ALA A 167 -13.95 -9.29 -14.86
C ALA A 167 -14.59 -9.42 -13.48
N PHE A 168 -13.93 -10.11 -12.56
CA PHE A 168 -14.51 -10.35 -11.24
C PHE A 168 -14.42 -9.15 -10.32
N SER A 169 -13.41 -8.29 -10.45
CA SER A 169 -13.37 -7.03 -9.71
C SER A 169 -14.37 -5.99 -10.22
N SER A 170 -14.97 -6.17 -11.42
CA SER A 170 -15.85 -5.16 -12.01
C SER A 170 -17.13 -4.85 -11.20
N THR A 171 -17.65 -5.81 -10.42
CA THR A 171 -18.91 -5.66 -9.67
C THR A 171 -18.85 -6.33 -8.28
N PRO A 172 -19.40 -5.69 -7.22
CA PRO A 172 -19.52 -6.30 -5.89
C PRO A 172 -20.28 -7.62 -5.84
N LEU A 173 -21.06 -7.95 -6.88
CA LEU A 173 -21.83 -9.20 -6.91
C LEU A 173 -20.95 -10.45 -6.93
N TYR A 174 -19.68 -10.32 -7.33
CA TYR A 174 -18.72 -11.43 -7.32
C TYR A 174 -18.00 -11.62 -6.00
N GLU A 175 -18.16 -10.70 -5.04
CA GLU A 175 -17.52 -10.74 -3.74
C GLU A 175 -17.66 -12.10 -3.02
N PRO A 176 -18.85 -12.73 -2.94
CA PRO A 176 -19.01 -14.02 -2.26
C PRO A 176 -18.25 -15.20 -2.90
N PHE A 177 -17.76 -15.03 -4.13
CA PHE A 177 -17.03 -16.07 -4.87
C PHE A 177 -15.55 -15.71 -5.00
N ALA A 178 -15.25 -14.44 -5.28
CA ALA A 178 -13.89 -13.97 -5.49
C ALA A 178 -13.11 -13.88 -4.19
N LEU A 179 -13.70 -13.35 -3.10
CA LEU A 179 -12.97 -13.20 -1.84
C LEU A 179 -12.60 -14.55 -1.23
N PRO A 180 -13.49 -15.54 -1.05
CA PRO A 180 -13.10 -16.82 -0.47
C PRO A 180 -11.97 -17.52 -1.24
N MET A 181 -12.05 -17.51 -2.58
CA MET A 181 -11.01 -18.06 -3.45
C MET A 181 -9.66 -17.34 -3.29
N LEU A 182 -9.68 -16.01 -3.16
CA LEU A 182 -8.44 -15.23 -3.01
C LEU A 182 -7.82 -15.39 -1.62
N LEU A 183 -8.65 -15.52 -0.58
CA LEU A 183 -8.18 -15.78 0.77
C LEU A 183 -7.54 -17.17 0.86
N GLU A 184 -8.20 -18.20 0.32
CA GLU A 184 -7.62 -19.54 0.23
C GLU A 184 -6.27 -19.54 -0.49
N LYS A 185 -6.12 -18.74 -1.54
CA LYS A 185 -4.83 -18.58 -2.24
C LYS A 185 -3.79 -17.78 -1.45
N LEU A 186 -4.19 -16.86 -0.59
CA LEU A 186 -3.29 -16.15 0.32
C LEU A 186 -2.76 -17.09 1.43
N SER A 187 -3.59 -18.05 1.85
CA SER A 187 -3.21 -19.11 2.81
C SER A 187 -2.22 -20.11 2.23
N CYS A 188 -2.10 -20.23 0.91
CA CYS A 188 -1.19 -21.17 0.25
C CYS A 188 0.29 -20.84 0.51
N SER A 189 1.14 -21.86 0.54
CA SER A 189 2.59 -21.72 0.76
C SER A 189 3.35 -21.08 -0.40
N LEU A 190 2.72 -20.88 -1.57
CA LEU A 190 3.38 -20.39 -2.79
C LEU A 190 3.45 -18.85 -2.82
N PRO A 191 4.65 -18.23 -2.80
CA PRO A 191 4.80 -16.77 -2.79
C PRO A 191 4.12 -16.06 -3.97
N SER A 192 4.29 -16.59 -5.19
CA SER A 192 3.67 -16.01 -6.40
C SER A 192 2.14 -16.03 -6.36
N ALA A 193 1.54 -17.05 -5.75
CA ALA A 193 0.09 -17.09 -5.54
C ALA A 193 -0.37 -16.00 -4.56
N LYS A 194 0.44 -15.68 -3.54
CA LYS A 194 0.13 -14.58 -2.60
C LYS A 194 0.21 -13.23 -3.31
N VAL A 195 1.27 -12.98 -4.08
CA VAL A 195 1.45 -11.75 -4.87
C VAL A 195 0.28 -11.54 -5.85
N ASP A 196 -0.07 -12.57 -6.63
CA ASP A 196 -1.18 -12.48 -7.59
C ASP A 196 -2.52 -12.26 -6.88
N SER A 197 -2.72 -12.87 -5.71
CA SER A 197 -3.93 -12.68 -4.92
C SER A 197 -4.01 -11.26 -4.35
N LEU A 198 -2.91 -10.69 -3.87
CA LEU A 198 -2.84 -9.29 -3.42
C LEU A 198 -3.13 -8.30 -4.56
N ARG A 199 -2.55 -8.51 -5.74
CA ARG A 199 -2.85 -7.71 -6.94
C ARG A 199 -4.32 -7.78 -7.31
N TYR A 200 -4.92 -8.96 -7.22
CA TYR A 200 -6.33 -9.14 -7.48
C TYR A 200 -7.18 -8.41 -6.44
N LEU A 201 -6.93 -8.64 -5.15
CA LEU A 201 -7.64 -7.96 -4.06
C LEU A 201 -7.56 -6.44 -4.17
N SER A 202 -6.40 -5.91 -4.55
CA SER A 202 -6.18 -4.48 -4.83
C SER A 202 -7.15 -3.92 -5.87
N ASN A 203 -7.57 -4.71 -6.86
CA ASN A 203 -8.60 -4.32 -7.83
C ASN A 203 -10.02 -4.49 -7.28
N CYS A 204 -10.29 -5.56 -6.52
CA CYS A 204 -11.60 -5.78 -5.88
C CYS A 204 -11.95 -4.69 -4.87
N ILE A 205 -10.97 -4.22 -4.09
CA ILE A 205 -11.12 -3.18 -3.06
C ILE A 205 -11.78 -1.91 -3.59
N VAL A 206 -11.40 -1.50 -4.80
CA VAL A 206 -11.92 -0.29 -5.44
C VAL A 206 -13.42 -0.40 -5.72
N LYS A 207 -13.92 -1.61 -5.94
CA LYS A 207 -15.27 -1.86 -6.46
C LYS A 207 -16.23 -2.46 -5.46
N TYR A 208 -15.78 -3.34 -4.56
CA TYR A 208 -16.68 -4.06 -3.64
C TYR A 208 -17.10 -3.23 -2.42
N GLY A 209 -16.33 -2.19 -2.08
CA GLY A 209 -16.56 -1.36 -0.90
C GLY A 209 -15.99 -1.96 0.40
N THR A 210 -15.80 -1.12 1.41
CA THR A 210 -15.05 -1.48 2.64
C THR A 210 -15.76 -2.42 3.57
N ASP A 211 -17.09 -2.40 3.60
CA ASP A 211 -17.86 -3.19 4.56
C ASP A 211 -17.74 -4.70 4.26
N ARG A 212 -17.37 -5.07 3.03
CA ARG A 212 -17.24 -6.46 2.57
C ARG A 212 -15.80 -7.01 2.62
N MET A 213 -14.85 -6.18 3.06
CA MET A 213 -13.42 -6.51 3.04
C MET A 213 -12.88 -6.98 4.39
N GLU A 214 -13.72 -7.17 5.40
CA GLU A 214 -13.35 -7.73 6.70
C GLU A 214 -12.63 -9.12 6.61
N PRO A 215 -13.02 -10.03 5.69
CA PRO A 215 -12.30 -11.29 5.49
C PRO A 215 -10.86 -11.14 4.95
N ILE A 216 -10.50 -9.99 4.37
CA ILE A 216 -9.15 -9.73 3.86
C ILE A 216 -8.14 -9.65 5.01
N CYS A 217 -8.53 -9.14 6.18
CA CYS A 217 -7.65 -9.06 7.35
C CYS A 217 -7.11 -10.43 7.74
N SER A 218 -7.99 -11.45 7.77
CA SER A 218 -7.60 -12.82 8.13
C SER A 218 -6.68 -13.44 7.08
N GLY A 219 -6.90 -13.17 5.79
CA GLY A 219 -5.99 -13.64 4.74
C GLY A 219 -4.61 -12.97 4.77
N LEU A 220 -4.54 -11.69 5.17
CA LEU A 220 -3.26 -10.99 5.31
C LEU A 220 -2.44 -11.49 6.52
N SER A 221 -3.08 -12.04 7.56
CA SER A 221 -2.38 -12.71 8.68
C SER A 221 -1.58 -13.94 8.25
N GLU A 222 -2.08 -14.67 7.26
CA GLU A 222 -1.55 -15.99 6.87
C GLU A 222 -0.37 -15.85 5.89
N VAL A 223 -0.01 -14.61 5.54
CA VAL A 223 1.17 -14.30 4.77
C VAL A 223 2.41 -14.51 5.64
N ASP A 224 2.89 -15.77 5.69
CA ASP A 224 4.17 -16.14 6.33
C ASP A 224 5.35 -15.36 5.71
N GLY A 225 6.16 -14.75 6.58
CA GLY A 225 7.19 -13.76 6.24
C GLY A 225 8.59 -14.36 6.04
N LYS A 226 8.72 -15.55 5.45
CA LYS A 226 10.02 -16.21 5.31
C LYS A 226 10.83 -15.80 4.06
N LYS A 227 11.87 -15.01 4.31
CA LYS A 227 13.27 -15.00 3.82
C LYS A 227 13.65 -14.85 2.35
N ILE A 228 12.81 -15.01 1.31
CA ILE A 228 13.32 -14.81 -0.08
C ILE A 228 12.41 -13.97 -1.02
N ASP A 229 11.11 -13.83 -0.77
CA ASP A 229 10.18 -12.98 -1.58
C ASP A 229 9.56 -11.80 -0.79
N GLU A 230 10.19 -11.41 0.32
CA GLU A 230 9.66 -10.43 1.30
C GLU A 230 9.28 -9.07 0.68
N ASN A 231 10.07 -8.57 -0.27
CA ASN A 231 9.83 -7.25 -0.86
C ASN A 231 8.60 -7.23 -1.76
N GLU A 232 8.39 -8.23 -2.63
CA GLU A 232 7.29 -8.17 -3.59
C GLU A 232 5.93 -8.37 -2.91
N ILE A 233 5.85 -9.32 -1.97
CA ILE A 233 4.63 -9.54 -1.18
C ILE A 233 4.33 -8.34 -0.28
N ALA A 234 5.33 -7.80 0.42
CA ALA A 234 5.14 -6.62 1.27
C ALA A 234 4.75 -5.39 0.44
N ASN A 235 5.38 -5.19 -0.73
CA ASN A 235 5.04 -4.09 -1.64
C ASN A 235 3.60 -4.23 -2.17
N GLU A 236 3.16 -5.42 -2.59
CA GLU A 236 1.78 -5.59 -3.08
C GLU A 236 0.76 -5.50 -1.93
N ALA A 237 1.09 -5.97 -0.73
CA ALA A 237 0.26 -5.78 0.46
C ALA A 237 0.14 -4.29 0.83
N GLN A 238 1.25 -3.55 0.74
CA GLN A 238 1.28 -2.10 0.88
C GLN A 238 0.40 -1.42 -0.17
N ILE A 239 0.55 -1.76 -1.45
CA ILE A 239 -0.27 -1.19 -2.54
C ILE A 239 -1.76 -1.51 -2.30
N CYS A 240 -2.06 -2.73 -1.88
CA CYS A 240 -3.41 -3.17 -1.55
C CYS A 240 -4.02 -2.30 -0.44
N LEU A 241 -3.28 -2.07 0.66
CA LEU A 241 -3.72 -1.20 1.76
C LEU A 241 -3.77 0.28 1.38
N GLN A 242 -2.80 0.78 0.61
CA GLN A 242 -2.82 2.17 0.17
C GLN A 242 -4.06 2.43 -0.68
N LYS A 243 -4.44 1.51 -1.58
CA LYS A 243 -5.72 1.62 -2.30
C LYS A 243 -6.94 1.48 -1.39
N PHE A 244 -6.82 0.71 -0.30
CA PHE A 244 -7.87 0.57 0.70
C PHE A 244 -8.10 1.85 1.52
N ILE A 245 -7.02 2.52 1.92
CA ILE A 245 -7.00 3.70 2.81
C ILE A 245 -7.14 5.01 2.02
N PHE A 246 -6.50 5.11 0.86
CA PHE A 246 -6.35 6.32 0.04
C PHE A 246 -7.02 6.21 -1.32
N GLN A 247 -8.15 5.51 -1.44
CA GLN A 247 -8.85 5.42 -2.72
C GLN A 247 -9.09 6.84 -3.29
N ASP A 248 -8.38 7.17 -4.38
CA ASP A 248 -8.51 8.42 -5.13
C ASP A 248 -9.80 8.39 -5.94
N ASP A 249 -10.92 8.50 -5.24
CA ASP A 249 -12.18 8.82 -5.88
C ASP A 249 -12.28 10.35 -5.95
N ALA A 250 -11.99 10.91 -7.13
CA ALA A 250 -12.20 12.34 -7.43
C ALA A 250 -13.66 12.82 -7.20
N SER A 251 -14.58 11.87 -6.98
CA SER A 251 -16.00 12.10 -6.68
C SER A 251 -16.38 11.91 -5.20
N ALA A 252 -15.48 11.41 -4.34
CA ALA A 252 -15.80 11.19 -2.93
C ALA A 252 -15.57 12.50 -2.14
N LEU A 253 -16.65 13.06 -1.60
CA LEU A 253 -16.58 14.18 -0.66
C LEU A 253 -15.64 13.83 0.51
N GLY A 254 -14.82 14.78 0.97
CA GLY A 254 -13.79 14.53 2.00
C GLY A 254 -14.30 13.80 3.26
N LEU A 255 -15.57 14.01 3.64
CA LEU A 255 -16.25 13.32 4.73
C LEU A 255 -16.47 11.81 4.48
N ILE A 256 -16.76 11.41 3.24
CA ILE A 256 -16.95 9.98 2.88
C ILE A 256 -15.62 9.23 3.02
N LEU A 257 -14.52 9.86 2.57
CA LEU A 257 -13.18 9.32 2.74
C LEU A 257 -12.78 9.23 4.22
N GLU A 258 -13.18 10.20 5.04
CA GLU A 258 -12.91 10.17 6.49
C GLU A 258 -13.64 9.03 7.19
N ILE A 259 -14.96 8.89 6.97
CA ILE A 259 -15.78 7.81 7.52
C ILE A 259 -15.23 6.45 7.11
N ARG A 260 -14.83 6.33 5.84
CA ARG A 260 -14.24 5.10 5.31
C ARG A 260 -12.95 4.74 6.04
N ARG A 261 -12.01 5.67 6.17
CA ARG A 261 -10.74 5.43 6.88
C ARG A 261 -10.94 5.07 8.35
N ARG A 262 -11.90 5.68 9.03
CA ARG A 262 -12.26 5.31 10.42
C ARG A 262 -12.77 3.87 10.51
N LYS A 263 -13.69 3.45 9.62
CA LYS A 263 -14.17 2.06 9.56
C LYS A 263 -13.03 1.06 9.27
N VAL A 264 -12.13 1.42 8.36
CA VAL A 264 -10.93 0.61 8.07
C VAL A 264 -10.09 0.43 9.32
N PHE A 265 -9.80 1.51 10.04
CA PHE A 265 -9.04 1.41 11.29
C PHE A 265 -9.75 0.51 12.31
N GLN A 266 -11.04 0.72 12.54
CA GLN A 266 -11.84 -0.06 13.51
C GLN A 266 -11.84 -1.56 13.21
N ASN A 267 -11.97 -1.94 11.95
CA ASN A 267 -12.08 -3.36 11.57
C ASN A 267 -10.72 -4.07 11.48
N PHE A 268 -9.66 -3.36 11.09
CA PHE A 268 -8.37 -3.96 10.76
C PHE A 268 -7.38 -3.89 11.92
N PHE A 269 -7.35 -2.78 12.67
CA PHE A 269 -6.33 -2.54 13.70
C PHE A 269 -6.34 -3.60 14.82
N PRO A 270 -7.49 -3.95 15.44
CA PRO A 270 -7.53 -4.95 16.52
C PRO A 270 -6.99 -6.32 16.06
N ARG A 271 -7.42 -6.77 14.88
CA ARG A 271 -7.03 -8.05 14.28
C ARG A 271 -5.52 -8.12 14.04
N LEU A 272 -4.93 -7.06 13.49
CA LEU A 272 -3.49 -7.01 13.22
C LEU A 272 -2.67 -7.00 14.51
N VAL A 273 -3.12 -6.30 15.55
CA VAL A 273 -2.44 -6.33 16.86
C VAL A 273 -2.56 -7.71 17.50
N ASP A 274 -3.71 -8.38 17.40
CA ASP A 274 -3.87 -9.74 17.91
C ASP A 274 -2.98 -10.75 17.19
N ILE A 275 -2.80 -10.64 15.87
CA ILE A 275 -1.84 -11.46 15.11
C ILE A 275 -0.41 -11.28 15.62
N LEU A 276 -0.02 -10.02 15.88
CA LEU A 276 1.30 -9.71 16.45
C LEU A 276 1.48 -10.29 17.86
N ARG A 277 0.41 -10.36 18.66
CA ARG A 277 0.43 -10.96 19.99
C ARG A 277 0.53 -12.48 19.93
N LEU A 278 -0.25 -13.12 19.06
CA LEU A 278 -0.28 -14.58 18.87
C LEU A 278 1.08 -15.10 18.41
N SER A 279 1.69 -14.43 17.44
CA SER A 279 3.03 -14.74 16.93
C SER A 279 4.12 -14.69 18.01
N ARG A 280 3.88 -14.00 19.13
CA ARG A 280 4.86 -13.84 20.22
C ARG A 280 4.48 -14.52 21.53
N GLY A 281 3.31 -15.17 21.61
CA GLY A 281 2.92 -15.99 22.76
C GLY A 281 3.06 -15.29 24.12
N PHE A 282 2.45 -14.11 24.30
CA PHE A 282 2.41 -13.47 25.63
C PHE A 282 1.36 -14.16 26.52
N THR A 283 1.75 -15.26 27.18
CA THR A 283 1.07 -15.69 28.41
C THR A 283 1.70 -14.95 29.59
N SER A 284 0.91 -14.67 30.62
CA SER A 284 1.28 -13.83 31.78
C SER A 284 2.36 -14.42 32.69
N ASP A 285 3.04 -15.49 32.27
CA ASP A 285 4.03 -16.19 33.07
C ASP A 285 5.38 -16.11 32.36
N ASP A 286 6.29 -15.36 32.97
CA ASP A 286 7.67 -15.19 32.56
C ASP A 286 8.37 -16.56 32.64
N THR A 287 8.37 -17.36 31.58
CA THR A 287 9.51 -18.25 31.20
C THR A 287 9.22 -19.10 29.95
N ILE A 288 10.04 -18.87 28.91
CA ILE A 288 10.56 -19.82 27.91
C ILE A 288 9.60 -20.35 26.83
N GLY A 289 9.88 -19.95 25.57
CA GLY A 289 9.45 -20.67 24.35
C GLY A 289 9.31 -19.78 23.11
N PHE A 290 10.40 -19.27 22.54
CA PHE A 290 10.38 -18.57 21.25
C PHE A 290 10.14 -19.58 20.12
N SER A 291 8.96 -19.60 19.51
CA SER A 291 8.67 -20.56 18.44
C SER A 291 8.10 -19.99 17.14
N GLU A 292 7.66 -18.74 17.06
CA GLU A 292 7.20 -18.17 15.78
C GLU A 292 7.85 -16.81 15.52
N GLU A 293 8.40 -16.64 14.31
CA GLU A 293 8.92 -15.36 13.83
C GLU A 293 7.76 -14.35 13.80
N LEU A 294 8.02 -13.12 14.26
CA LEU A 294 7.05 -12.02 14.20
C LEU A 294 6.49 -11.88 12.79
N ASN A 295 5.16 -11.79 12.63
CA ASN A 295 4.59 -11.52 11.31
C ASN A 295 4.93 -10.09 10.85
N PHE A 296 5.93 -9.97 9.97
CA PHE A 296 6.37 -8.67 9.43
C PHE A 296 5.25 -7.91 8.74
N VAL A 297 4.42 -8.61 7.97
CA VAL A 297 3.30 -8.01 7.25
C VAL A 297 2.33 -7.39 8.27
N ALA A 298 1.90 -8.15 9.28
CA ALA A 298 1.03 -7.62 10.33
C ALA A 298 1.63 -6.40 11.04
N LEU A 299 2.94 -6.41 11.30
CA LEU A 299 3.66 -5.27 11.91
C LEU A 299 3.61 -4.05 10.99
N TYR A 300 4.01 -4.23 9.73
CA TYR A 300 4.01 -3.21 8.70
C TYR A 300 2.62 -2.56 8.56
N LEU A 301 1.59 -3.39 8.34
CA LEU A 301 0.21 -2.94 8.15
C LEU A 301 -0.34 -2.22 9.39
N CYS A 302 -0.03 -2.71 10.60
CA CYS A 302 -0.37 -2.03 11.86
C CYS A 302 0.17 -0.60 11.89
N ILE A 303 1.45 -0.42 11.58
CA ILE A 303 2.10 0.90 11.67
C ILE A 303 1.56 1.84 10.58
N GLU A 304 1.34 1.37 9.36
CA GLU A 304 0.75 2.17 8.29
C GLU A 304 -0.68 2.62 8.61
N LEU A 305 -1.50 1.76 9.22
CA LEU A 305 -2.84 2.13 9.68
C LEU A 305 -2.80 3.21 10.77
N LEU A 306 -1.87 3.10 11.72
CA LEU A 306 -1.68 4.13 12.74
C LEU A 306 -1.26 5.47 12.13
N ILE A 307 -0.31 5.48 11.18
CA ILE A 307 0.13 6.69 10.48
C ILE A 307 -1.07 7.33 9.74
N ALA A 308 -1.83 6.52 8.99
CA ALA A 308 -3.00 6.99 8.27
C ALA A 308 -4.06 7.60 9.21
N TYR A 309 -4.27 6.99 10.39
CA TYR A 309 -5.19 7.49 11.40
C TYR A 309 -4.71 8.80 12.06
N ILE A 310 -3.42 8.95 12.35
CA ILE A 310 -2.87 10.23 12.83
C ILE A 310 -3.09 11.34 11.80
N CYS A 311 -2.79 11.09 10.53
CA CYS A 311 -3.02 12.08 9.47
C CYS A 311 -4.50 12.47 9.35
N LEU A 312 -5.42 11.54 9.62
CA LEU A 312 -6.85 11.81 9.66
C LEU A 312 -7.22 12.74 10.82
N ILE A 313 -6.71 12.48 12.03
CA ILE A 313 -6.95 13.33 13.19
C ILE A 313 -6.44 14.75 12.94
N ILE A 314 -5.22 14.89 12.41
CA ILE A 314 -4.62 16.20 12.12
C ILE A 314 -5.49 16.97 11.12
N ARG A 315 -5.90 16.34 10.02
CA ARG A 315 -6.79 16.96 9.00
C ARG A 315 -8.16 17.33 9.54
N SER A 316 -8.73 16.52 10.44
CA SER A 316 -10.04 16.79 11.03
C SER A 316 -10.04 18.05 11.91
N LYS A 317 -8.92 18.33 12.61
CA LYS A 317 -8.77 19.52 13.45
C LYS A 317 -8.65 20.82 12.66
N GLU A 318 -8.12 20.77 11.44
CA GLU A 318 -8.06 21.94 10.55
C GLU A 318 -9.44 22.35 10.04
N CYS A 319 -10.41 21.43 10.02
CA CYS A 319 -11.73 21.65 9.42
C CYS A 319 -12.85 22.06 10.40
N ALA A 320 -12.73 21.85 11.72
CA ALA A 320 -13.72 22.35 12.70
C ALA A 320 -13.19 22.39 14.15
N PRO A 321 -13.41 23.49 14.90
CA PRO A 321 -13.26 23.49 16.36
C PRO A 321 -14.50 22.80 16.99
N GLN A 322 -14.29 21.57 17.44
CA GLN A 322 -15.06 20.76 18.42
C GLN A 322 -16.54 21.12 18.67
N THR A 323 -17.44 20.16 18.41
CA THR A 323 -18.68 20.01 19.19
C THR A 323 -18.57 18.75 20.03
N ASP A 324 -18.91 18.87 21.31
CA ASP A 324 -19.07 17.78 22.26
C ASP A 324 -19.98 16.69 21.67
N SER A 325 -19.49 15.44 21.53
CA SER A 325 -20.28 14.21 21.71
C SER A 325 -19.52 12.94 21.30
N ALA A 326 -19.61 11.92 22.17
CA ALA A 326 -19.16 10.53 22.04
C ALA A 326 -17.65 10.29 21.84
N GLU A 327 -17.06 9.44 22.69
CA GLU A 327 -15.70 8.93 22.51
C GLU A 327 -15.57 8.31 21.10
N ASP A 328 -14.61 8.77 20.30
CA ASP A 328 -14.31 8.20 18.99
C ASP A 328 -13.95 6.71 19.17
N PRO A 329 -14.71 5.76 18.58
CA PRO A 329 -14.44 4.34 18.76
C PRO A 329 -13.00 3.94 18.37
N CYS A 330 -12.40 4.66 17.43
CA CYS A 330 -11.00 4.47 17.07
C CYS A 330 -10.03 4.84 18.21
N CYS A 331 -10.33 5.89 18.98
CA CYS A 331 -9.55 6.28 20.15
C CYS A 331 -9.67 5.25 21.27
N CYS A 332 -10.87 4.70 21.51
CA CYS A 332 -11.08 3.65 22.51
C CYS A 332 -10.26 2.39 22.17
N LEU A 333 -10.32 1.94 20.90
CA LEU A 333 -9.53 0.81 20.41
C LEU A 333 -8.02 1.07 20.53
N LEU A 334 -7.57 2.28 20.18
CA LEU A 334 -6.15 2.61 20.30
C LEU A 334 -5.70 2.59 21.76
N ASN A 335 -6.50 3.13 22.68
CA ASN A 335 -6.19 3.10 24.10
C ASN A 335 -6.09 1.66 24.62
N GLU A 336 -7.03 0.78 24.24
CA GLU A 336 -7.04 -0.63 24.61
C GLU A 336 -5.79 -1.40 24.13
N TYR A 337 -5.41 -1.20 22.86
CA TYR A 337 -4.35 -1.99 22.23
C TYR A 337 -2.94 -1.35 22.33
N SER A 338 -2.84 -0.06 22.65
CA SER A 338 -1.56 0.67 22.67
C SER A 338 -0.54 0.06 23.64
N GLY A 339 -0.96 -0.42 24.82
CA GLY A 339 -0.06 -1.08 25.77
C GLY A 339 0.52 -2.38 25.24
N SER A 340 -0.33 -3.22 24.65
CA SER A 340 0.07 -4.48 24.00
C SER A 340 0.99 -4.22 22.81
N LEU A 341 0.68 -3.22 21.97
CA LEU A 341 1.51 -2.85 20.85
C LEU A 341 2.87 -2.33 21.31
N THR A 342 2.94 -1.45 22.31
CA THR A 342 4.21 -0.99 22.89
C THR A 342 5.06 -2.14 23.42
N ASN A 343 4.45 -3.19 24.02
CA ASN A 343 5.18 -4.40 24.43
C ASN A 343 5.80 -5.11 23.23
N VAL A 344 5.03 -5.36 22.17
CA VAL A 344 5.54 -6.00 20.94
C VAL A 344 6.68 -5.18 20.36
N LEU A 345 6.51 -3.86 20.21
CA LEU A 345 7.55 -2.99 19.66
C LEU A 345 8.81 -2.98 20.54
N HIS A 346 8.67 -2.87 21.87
CA HIS A 346 9.81 -2.94 22.79
C HIS A 346 10.58 -4.24 22.63
N SER A 347 9.84 -5.33 22.55
CA SER A 347 10.39 -6.67 22.47
C SER A 347 11.15 -6.93 21.14
N ILE A 348 10.81 -6.23 20.04
CA ILE A 348 11.58 -6.20 18.79
C ILE A 348 12.95 -5.54 19.01
N LEU A 349 12.98 -4.42 19.74
CA LEU A 349 14.21 -3.69 20.03
C LEU A 349 15.15 -4.50 20.93
N VAL A 350 14.59 -5.22 21.92
CA VAL A 350 15.37 -6.07 22.84
C VAL A 350 15.95 -7.30 22.15
N THR A 351 15.22 -7.96 21.24
CA THR A 351 15.71 -9.16 20.53
C THR A 351 16.90 -8.88 19.59
N ASN A 352 17.17 -7.62 19.29
CA ASN A 352 18.34 -7.20 18.52
C ASN A 352 19.66 -7.41 19.27
N SER A 353 19.65 -7.52 20.61
CA SER A 353 20.88 -7.80 21.38
C SER A 353 21.50 -9.18 21.07
N LYS A 354 20.77 -10.05 20.35
CA LYS A 354 21.22 -11.38 19.91
C LYS A 354 21.63 -11.45 18.42
N GLY A 355 21.60 -10.35 17.66
CA GLY A 355 22.11 -10.27 16.29
C GLY A 355 21.27 -10.90 15.17
N ASN A 356 20.05 -11.39 15.47
CA ASN A 356 19.26 -12.20 14.52
C ASN A 356 18.03 -11.49 13.91
N THR A 357 17.81 -10.19 14.19
CA THR A 357 16.59 -9.47 13.76
C THR A 357 16.87 -8.64 12.49
N SER A 358 16.04 -8.75 11.45
CA SER A 358 16.17 -7.95 10.23
C SER A 358 16.00 -6.44 10.50
N GLU A 359 16.80 -5.59 9.84
CA GLU A 359 16.74 -4.13 9.96
C GLU A 359 15.34 -3.57 9.69
N ALA A 360 14.55 -4.26 8.85
CA ALA A 360 13.18 -3.88 8.56
C ALA A 360 12.28 -3.94 9.81
N TYR A 361 12.38 -5.01 10.62
CA TYR A 361 11.62 -5.10 11.88
C TYR A 361 12.04 -4.01 12.86
N ILE A 362 13.35 -3.73 12.96
CA ILE A 362 13.89 -2.68 13.82
C ILE A 362 13.35 -1.32 13.40
N HIS A 363 13.35 -1.03 12.10
CA HIS A 363 12.78 0.18 11.52
C HIS A 363 11.29 0.34 11.89
N PHE A 364 10.46 -0.68 11.63
CA PHE A 364 9.03 -0.60 11.94
C PHE A 364 8.73 -0.62 13.44
N GLY A 365 9.57 -1.27 14.25
CA GLY A 365 9.53 -1.23 15.71
C GLY A 365 9.65 0.20 16.25
N VAL A 366 10.69 0.91 15.83
CA VAL A 366 10.93 2.31 16.21
C VAL A 366 9.90 3.24 15.58
N LYS A 367 9.54 3.03 14.30
CA LYS A 367 8.53 3.84 13.62
C LYS A 367 7.17 3.74 14.31
N GLY A 368 6.78 2.56 14.76
CA GLY A 368 5.55 2.37 15.53
C GLY A 368 5.53 3.15 16.85
N MET A 369 6.65 3.13 17.59
CA MET A 369 6.79 3.92 18.82
C MET A 369 6.73 5.42 18.55
N GLN A 370 7.43 5.90 17.52
CA GLN A 370 7.38 7.29 17.06
C GLN A 370 5.94 7.71 16.74
N THR A 371 5.23 6.90 15.95
CA THR A 371 3.85 7.13 15.54
C THR A 371 2.92 7.21 16.75
N LEU A 372 2.99 6.24 17.68
CA LEU A 372 2.21 6.29 18.92
C LEU A 372 2.51 7.55 19.75
N ALA A 373 3.77 7.94 19.88
CA ALA A 373 4.13 9.15 20.61
C ALA A 373 3.60 10.44 19.95
N ALA A 374 3.44 10.44 18.63
CA ALA A 374 3.00 11.58 17.80
C ALA A 374 1.47 11.76 17.68
N PHE A 375 0.64 11.10 18.51
CA PHE A 375 -0.79 11.46 18.57
C PHE A 375 -0.98 12.81 19.30
N PRO A 376 -1.87 13.71 18.86
CA PRO A 376 -2.08 14.99 19.54
C PRO A 376 -2.90 14.83 20.84
N GLY A 377 -2.62 15.63 21.87
CA GLY A 377 -3.24 15.50 23.20
C GLY A 377 -4.75 15.69 23.27
N CYS A 378 -5.37 16.45 22.35
CA CYS A 378 -6.79 16.81 22.45
C CYS A 378 -7.79 15.64 22.30
N SER A 379 -7.33 14.40 22.08
CA SER A 379 -8.18 13.20 22.01
C SER A 379 -7.66 12.02 22.84
N LEU A 380 -6.63 12.24 23.69
CA LEU A 380 -5.94 11.25 24.56
C LEU A 380 -6.04 9.78 24.09
N PRO A 381 -5.66 9.43 22.85
CA PRO A 381 -5.84 8.06 22.37
C PRO A 381 -4.88 7.09 23.07
N ILE A 382 -3.84 7.63 23.68
CA ILE A 382 -2.78 6.90 24.37
C ILE A 382 -2.62 7.53 25.75
N SER A 383 -2.64 6.69 26.78
CA SER A 383 -2.46 7.14 28.16
C SER A 383 -1.08 7.76 28.39
N LYS A 384 -1.00 8.67 29.37
CA LYS A 384 0.25 9.25 29.86
C LYS A 384 1.32 8.19 30.15
N LEU A 385 0.93 7.09 30.81
CA LEU A 385 1.83 6.00 31.17
C LEU A 385 2.46 5.33 29.94
N ILE A 386 1.70 5.13 28.87
CA ILE A 386 2.22 4.54 27.64
C ILE A 386 3.15 5.52 26.92
N PHE A 387 2.81 6.81 26.90
CA PHE A 387 3.67 7.84 26.33
C PHE A 387 5.02 7.92 27.07
N GLU A 388 5.01 7.99 28.40
CA GLU A 388 6.23 7.97 29.24
C GLU A 388 7.06 6.71 28.97
N ARG A 389 6.40 5.56 28.89
CA ARG A 389 7.05 4.27 28.61
C ARG A 389 7.72 4.25 27.24
N ILE A 390 7.06 4.75 26.19
CA ILE A 390 7.65 4.84 24.85
C ILE A 390 8.91 5.70 24.88
N LEU A 391 8.84 6.88 25.50
CA LEU A 391 10.00 7.77 25.62
C LEU A 391 11.13 7.10 26.39
N ALA A 392 10.85 6.45 27.52
CA ALA A 392 11.84 5.74 28.32
C ALA A 392 12.55 4.62 27.53
N ILE A 393 11.80 3.84 26.73
CA ILE A 393 12.38 2.78 25.89
C ILE A 393 13.31 3.36 24.82
N LEU A 394 12.89 4.41 24.11
CA LEU A 394 13.74 5.03 23.08
C LEU A 394 14.95 5.72 23.70
N VAL A 395 14.79 6.32 24.88
CA VAL A 395 15.86 6.97 25.64
C VAL A 395 16.90 5.97 26.15
N SER A 396 16.49 4.77 26.59
CA SER A 396 17.45 3.74 27.01
C SER A 396 18.33 3.28 25.85
N VAL A 397 17.74 3.12 24.65
CA VAL A 397 18.48 2.79 23.42
C VAL A 397 19.57 3.82 23.11
N ILE A 398 19.29 5.11 23.28
CA ILE A 398 20.29 6.17 23.02
C ILE A 398 21.29 6.38 24.16
N SER A 399 20.91 6.06 25.40
CA SER A 399 21.75 6.27 26.59
C SER A 399 22.81 5.19 26.76
N ASP A 400 22.51 3.96 26.33
CA ASP A 400 23.37 2.79 26.55
C ASP A 400 24.30 2.50 25.35
N SER A 401 24.27 3.34 24.31
CA SER A 401 25.00 3.06 23.08
C SER A 401 26.49 3.38 23.18
N ARG A 402 27.29 2.42 22.71
CA ARG A 402 28.75 2.57 22.56
C ARG A 402 29.17 2.87 21.12
N GLU A 403 28.26 2.64 20.16
CA GLU A 403 28.50 2.74 18.71
C GLU A 403 27.30 3.38 17.97
N ASP A 404 27.56 3.98 16.80
CA ASP A 404 26.55 4.57 15.90
C ASP A 404 25.75 3.50 15.14
N THR A 405 25.05 2.64 15.88
CA THR A 405 24.29 1.52 15.31
C THR A 405 23.05 1.99 14.51
N PHE A 406 22.54 1.15 13.60
CA PHE A 406 21.29 1.43 12.88
C PHE A 406 20.14 1.77 13.84
N LEU A 407 19.94 0.96 14.88
CA LEU A 407 18.93 1.17 15.92
C LEU A 407 19.11 2.52 16.64
N TRP A 408 20.34 2.87 17.01
CA TRP A 408 20.62 4.15 17.68
C TRP A 408 20.21 5.35 16.82
N ARG A 409 20.57 5.34 15.52
CA ARG A 409 20.24 6.43 14.59
C ARG A 409 18.74 6.62 14.41
N ILE A 410 18.00 5.53 14.20
CA ILE A 410 16.55 5.62 14.00
C ILE A 410 15.82 6.00 15.29
N ALA A 411 16.28 5.54 16.47
CA ALA A 411 15.69 5.90 17.76
C ALA A 411 15.92 7.38 18.09
N LEU A 412 17.14 7.88 17.83
CA LEU A 412 17.47 9.29 17.97
C LEU A 412 16.59 10.17 17.06
N ASN A 413 16.45 9.77 15.79
CA ASN A 413 15.59 10.50 14.86
C ASN A 413 14.11 10.43 15.26
N ALA A 414 13.63 9.28 15.73
CA ALA A 414 12.27 9.14 16.24
C ALA A 414 11.96 10.09 17.39
N LEU A 415 12.86 10.20 18.37
CA LEU A 415 12.69 11.14 19.49
C LEU A 415 12.68 12.59 19.01
N LYS A 416 13.57 12.98 18.08
CA LYS A 416 13.54 14.31 17.45
C LYS A 416 12.18 14.61 16.82
N GLU A 417 11.66 13.71 15.99
CA GLU A 417 10.38 13.91 15.31
C GLU A 417 9.21 14.00 16.30
N VAL A 418 9.26 13.25 17.40
CA VAL A 418 8.29 13.40 18.51
C VAL A 418 8.39 14.79 19.13
N GLY A 419 9.60 15.31 19.37
CA GLY A 419 9.81 16.67 19.85
C GLY A 419 9.21 17.74 18.92
N ILE A 420 9.49 17.64 17.61
CA ILE A 420 8.93 18.55 16.59
C ILE A 420 7.40 18.52 16.63
N PHE A 421 6.81 17.32 16.68
CA PHE A 421 5.36 17.17 16.72
C PHE A 421 4.74 17.80 17.99
N ILE A 422 5.38 17.64 19.15
CA ILE A 422 4.91 18.24 20.41
C ILE A 422 4.93 19.76 20.33
N GLU A 423 5.98 20.35 19.75
CA GLU A 423 6.06 21.81 19.57
C GLU A 423 4.99 22.33 18.61
N GLN A 424 4.74 21.61 17.50
CA GLN A 424 3.70 21.94 16.52
C GLN A 424 2.27 21.78 17.06
N SER A 425 2.05 20.82 17.96
CA SER A 425 0.72 20.53 18.52
C SER A 425 0.36 21.40 19.73
N HIS A 426 1.30 22.20 20.25
CA HIS A 426 1.14 23.04 21.44
C HIS A 426 0.60 22.27 22.67
N ASP A 427 0.98 21.00 22.80
CA ASP A 427 0.57 20.12 23.90
C ASP A 427 1.51 20.31 25.11
N SER A 428 1.08 21.11 26.09
CA SER A 428 1.89 21.46 27.26
C SER A 428 2.18 20.26 28.18
N GLU A 429 1.25 19.31 28.30
CA GLU A 429 1.45 18.12 29.13
C GLU A 429 2.52 17.21 28.52
N LYS A 430 2.41 16.91 27.21
CA LYS A 430 3.44 16.13 26.51
C LYS A 430 4.78 16.84 26.46
N ALA A 431 4.78 18.17 26.31
CA ALA A 431 6.01 18.96 26.35
C ALA A 431 6.73 18.82 27.70
N ASN A 432 6.00 18.89 28.82
CA ASN A 432 6.57 18.73 30.16
C ASN A 432 7.14 17.32 30.37
N ILE A 433 6.41 16.28 29.94
CA ILE A 433 6.88 14.89 30.03
C ILE A 433 8.12 14.67 29.15
N TYR A 434 8.12 15.18 27.92
CA TYR A 434 9.24 15.08 26.99
C TYR A 434 10.47 15.81 27.51
N MET A 435 10.30 17.01 28.10
CA MET A 435 11.37 17.72 28.79
C MET A 435 11.99 16.86 29.90
N ALA A 436 11.16 16.30 30.78
CA ALA A 436 11.62 15.54 31.93
C ALA A 436 12.33 14.23 31.57
N ILE A 437 11.83 13.49 30.56
CA ILE A 437 12.35 12.16 30.21
C ILE A 437 13.46 12.23 29.17
N VAL A 438 13.30 13.05 28.14
CA VAL A 438 14.19 13.06 26.97
C VAL A 438 15.24 14.16 27.10
N VAL A 439 14.81 15.41 27.28
CA VAL A 439 15.73 16.56 27.24
C VAL A 439 16.67 16.54 28.43
N GLU A 440 16.17 16.37 29.66
CA GLU A 440 17.03 16.30 30.84
C GLU A 440 17.99 15.10 30.79
N ARG A 441 17.58 13.98 30.17
CA ARG A 441 18.47 12.84 29.95
C ARG A 441 19.57 13.15 28.93
N VAL A 442 19.25 13.81 27.82
CA VAL A 442 20.25 14.22 26.81
C VAL A 442 21.22 15.25 27.38
N VAL A 443 20.70 16.20 28.16
CA VAL A 443 21.49 17.20 28.88
C VAL A 443 22.45 16.53 29.86
N SER A 444 22.03 15.48 30.56
CA SER A 444 22.91 14.69 31.44
C SER A 444 24.07 13.99 30.71
N LEU A 445 24.04 13.88 29.38
CA LEU A 445 25.16 13.34 28.60
C LEU A 445 26.27 14.38 28.36
N ILE A 446 25.99 15.68 28.52
CA ILE A 446 26.93 16.78 28.21
C ILE A 446 28.18 16.77 29.11
N PRO A 447 28.09 16.58 30.46
CA PRO A 447 29.27 16.55 31.31
C PRO A 447 30.25 15.43 30.90
N VAL A 448 31.55 15.76 30.83
CA VAL A 448 32.61 14.86 30.33
C VAL A 448 33.02 13.80 31.36
N SER A 449 32.76 14.05 32.64
CA SER A 449 33.40 13.36 33.76
C SER A 449 32.97 11.89 33.95
N GLU A 450 31.75 11.49 33.54
CA GLU A 450 31.15 10.20 33.97
C GLU A 450 30.28 9.50 32.91
N SER A 451 30.39 9.85 31.62
CA SER A 451 29.57 9.19 30.59
C SER A 451 30.29 8.02 29.93
N SER A 452 29.68 6.83 29.94
CA SER A 452 30.15 5.64 29.21
C SER A 452 30.08 5.79 27.68
N MET A 453 29.46 6.86 27.19
CA MET A 453 29.20 7.12 25.77
C MET A 453 30.31 7.99 25.13
N PRO A 454 30.82 7.63 23.94
CA PRO A 454 31.80 8.43 23.21
C PRO A 454 31.34 9.88 22.96
N LEU A 455 32.26 10.85 23.12
CA LEU A 455 31.98 12.28 22.92
C LEU A 455 31.31 12.60 21.56
N PRO A 456 31.70 12.01 20.41
CA PRO A 456 31.05 12.29 19.13
C PRO A 456 29.56 11.92 19.12
N LEU A 457 29.19 10.79 19.73
CA LEU A 457 27.80 10.35 19.82
C LEU A 457 26.98 11.24 20.73
N ARG A 458 27.58 11.69 21.84
CA ARG A 458 26.95 12.66 22.76
C ARG A 458 26.64 13.98 22.07
N LEU A 459 27.62 14.55 21.37
CA LEU A 459 27.44 15.80 20.62
C LEU A 459 26.41 15.65 19.49
N LYS A 460 26.38 14.49 18.81
CA LYS A 460 25.38 14.18 17.80
C LYS A 460 23.97 14.07 18.41
N ALA A 461 23.81 13.46 19.58
CA ALA A 461 22.53 13.44 20.27
C ALA A 461 22.08 14.87 20.63
N VAL A 462 22.94 15.62 21.31
CA VAL A 462 22.71 17.01 21.73
C VAL A 462 22.31 17.90 20.55
N SER A 463 22.99 17.80 19.41
CA SER A 463 22.67 18.60 18.22
C SER A 463 21.33 18.22 17.59
N VAL A 464 21.01 16.93 17.52
CA VAL A 464 19.74 16.44 16.97
C VAL A 464 18.55 16.89 17.83
N PHE A 465 18.68 16.86 19.16
CA PHE A 465 17.65 17.33 20.08
C PHE A 465 17.53 18.85 20.12
N GLY A 466 18.64 19.57 20.01
CA GLY A 466 18.62 21.02 19.84
C GLY A 466 17.87 21.46 18.58
N ALA A 467 17.84 20.62 17.54
CA ALA A 467 17.09 20.88 16.31
C ALA A 467 15.60 20.47 16.38
N ALA A 468 15.13 19.86 17.48
CA ALA A 468 13.77 19.36 17.60
C ALA A 468 12.76 20.47 17.95
N GLY A 469 13.21 21.59 18.52
CA GLY A 469 12.34 22.73 18.83
C GLY A 469 13.00 23.82 19.66
N LYS A 470 12.40 25.02 19.67
CA LYS A 470 12.97 26.22 20.29
C LYS A 470 13.11 26.09 21.81
N SER A 471 12.10 25.56 22.48
CA SER A 471 12.12 25.34 23.94
C SER A 471 13.24 24.37 24.34
N PHE A 472 13.41 23.31 23.56
CA PHE A 472 14.43 22.28 23.77
C PHE A 472 15.83 22.83 23.47
N MET A 473 15.98 23.57 22.37
CA MET A 473 17.23 24.23 21.98
C MET A 473 17.75 25.15 23.08
N LEU A 474 16.88 25.98 23.67
CA LEU A 474 17.27 26.90 24.73
C LEU A 474 17.86 26.15 25.93
N ARG A 475 17.18 25.12 26.40
CA ARG A 475 17.64 24.30 27.53
C ARG A 475 18.97 23.60 27.23
N VAL A 476 19.10 23.03 26.04
CA VAL A 476 20.35 22.37 25.61
C VAL A 476 21.50 23.38 25.50
N SER A 477 21.24 24.58 24.98
CA SER A 477 22.25 25.62 24.83
C SER A 477 22.76 26.19 26.15
N GLU A 478 21.86 26.32 27.14
CA GLU A 478 22.18 26.75 28.50
C GLU A 478 23.18 25.78 29.13
N VAL A 479 22.84 24.49 29.19
CA VAL A 479 23.72 23.50 29.85
C VAL A 479 25.00 23.24 29.07
N LEU A 480 24.97 23.32 27.74
CA LEU A 480 26.19 23.25 26.94
C LEU A 480 27.12 24.44 27.24
N GLY A 481 26.57 25.65 27.40
CA GLY A 481 27.32 26.83 27.78
C GLY A 481 27.95 26.72 29.17
N GLU A 482 27.21 26.21 30.14
CA GLU A 482 27.70 25.92 31.50
C GLU A 482 28.86 24.92 31.47
N ALA A 483 28.67 23.78 30.79
CA ALA A 483 29.70 22.73 30.70
C ALA A 483 30.97 23.20 29.97
N ILE A 484 30.85 24.02 28.93
CA ILE A 484 32.02 24.62 28.26
C ILE A 484 32.76 25.55 29.22
N SER A 485 32.01 26.38 29.97
CA SER A 485 32.58 27.32 30.92
C SER A 485 33.33 26.61 32.04
N GLU A 486 32.74 25.56 32.63
CA GLU A 486 33.38 24.73 33.65
C GLU A 486 34.65 24.04 33.14
N ASN A 487 34.60 23.47 31.93
CA ASN A 487 35.75 22.82 31.31
C ASN A 487 36.88 23.82 31.05
N LEU A 488 36.57 25.02 30.55
CA LEU A 488 37.55 26.08 30.35
C LEU A 488 38.18 26.51 31.69
N ILE A 489 37.37 26.75 32.73
CA ILE A 489 37.88 27.10 34.07
C ILE A 489 38.81 26.00 34.58
N SER A 490 38.43 24.74 34.48
CA SER A 490 39.27 23.62 34.92
C SER A 490 40.58 23.50 34.14
N ALA A 491 40.57 23.82 32.83
CA ALA A 491 41.76 23.85 31.99
C ALA A 491 42.69 25.00 32.38
N PHE A 492 42.16 26.20 32.62
CA PHE A 492 42.94 27.37 33.04
C PHE A 492 43.52 27.21 34.44
N VAL A 493 42.79 26.60 35.38
CA VAL A 493 43.29 26.31 36.74
C VAL A 493 44.39 25.24 36.74
N ARG A 494 44.41 24.34 35.75
CA ARG A 494 45.43 23.28 35.60
C ARG A 494 46.70 23.71 34.86
N ILE A 495 46.76 24.90 34.26
CA ILE A 495 48.01 25.43 33.72
C ILE A 495 48.85 25.87 34.92
N PRO A 496 49.97 25.18 35.26
CA PRO A 496 50.85 25.72 36.27
C PRO A 496 51.37 27.03 35.70
N ILE A 497 51.19 28.12 36.45
CA ILE A 497 51.97 29.33 36.24
C ILE A 497 53.43 28.87 36.38
N ARG A 498 54.10 28.60 35.25
CA ARG A 498 55.55 28.48 35.21
C ARG A 498 56.04 29.86 35.60
N GLY A 499 56.30 30.04 36.90
CA GLY A 499 57.11 31.14 37.39
C GLY A 499 58.41 31.10 36.58
N TYR A 500 58.59 32.10 35.73
CA TYR A 500 59.91 32.38 35.20
C TYR A 500 60.80 32.79 36.39
N PRO A 501 62.05 32.31 36.43
CA PRO A 501 62.94 32.45 37.59
C PRO A 501 63.25 33.91 37.93
#